data_AF-A0A397FW90-F1
#
_entry.id   AF-A0A397FW90-F1
#
_cell.length_a   1.000
_cell.length_b   1.000
_cell.length_c   1.000
_cell.angle_alpha   90.00
_cell.angle_beta   90.00
_cell.angle_gamma   90.00
#
_symmetry.space_group_name_H-M   'P 1'
#
loop_
_entity.id
_entity.type
_entity.pdbx_description
1 polymer ?
#
loop_
_entity_poly.entity_id
_entity_poly.type
_entity_poly.pdbx_seq_one_letter_code
_entity_poly.pdbx_strand_id
1 'polypeptide(L)' 'MGLSKEAVILIVIVGCVVSVLIGYSIHFIATNGFHDDETEKEMSYDQKEYMRDLRLKNMELLAGQAGVKFSRDT' A
#
# COMPACT_ATOMS: atom_id res chain seq x y z
N MET A 1 -15.08 35.45 -38.35
CA MET A 1 -15.95 35.07 -37.22
C MET A 1 -15.09 34.31 -36.22
N GLY A 2 -14.63 35.00 -35.17
CA GLY A 2 -13.85 34.38 -34.09
C GLY A 2 -14.76 34.02 -32.93
N LEU A 3 -14.33 33.04 -32.12
CA LEU A 3 -15.02 32.68 -30.88
C LEU A 3 -15.10 33.89 -29.93
N SER A 4 -16.23 34.04 -29.23
CA SER A 4 -16.36 35.02 -28.16
C SER A 4 -15.31 34.77 -27.08
N LYS A 5 -14.82 35.85 -26.46
CA LYS A 5 -13.84 35.77 -25.35
C LYS A 5 -14.33 34.85 -24.23
N GLU A 6 -15.63 34.88 -23.94
CA GLU A 6 -16.27 34.02 -22.94
C GLU A 6 -16.16 32.54 -23.31
N ALA A 7 -16.37 32.20 -24.59
CA ALA A 7 -16.24 30.83 -25.07
C ALA A 7 -14.79 30.33 -24.99
N VAL A 8 -13.81 31.20 -25.27
CA VAL A 8 -12.39 30.87 -25.13
C VAL A 8 -12.04 30.55 -23.67
N ILE A 9 -12.52 31.37 -22.71
CA ILE A 9 -12.28 31.13 -21.28
C ILE A 9 -12.89 29.80 -20.84
N LEU A 10 -14.12 29.50 -21.28
CA LEU A 10 -14.81 28.25 -20.95
C LEU A 10 -14.03 27.03 -21.47
N ILE A 11 -13.55 27.08 -22.72
CA ILE A 11 -12.75 26.02 -23.33
C ILE A 11 -11.45 25.78 -22.54
N VAL A 12 -10.78 26.83 -22.08
CA VAL A 12 -9.56 26.68 -21.27
C VAL A 12 -9.86 25.99 -19.94
N ILE A 13 -10.92 26.41 -19.24
CA ILE A 13 -11.31 25.80 -17.96
C ILE A 13 -11.64 24.31 -18.16
N VAL A 14 -12.46 23.99 -19.18
CA VAL A 14 -12.81 22.60 -19.49
C VAL A 14 -11.56 21.80 -19.88
N GLY A 15 -10.65 22.37 -20.66
CA GLY A 15 -9.38 21.74 -21.01
C GLY A 15 -8.53 21.42 -19.79
N CYS A 16 -8.46 22.31 -18.80
CA CYS A 16 -7.76 22.07 -17.54
C CYS A 16 -8.41 20.96 -16.71
N VAL A 17 -9.76 20.89 -16.65
CA VAL A 17 -10.45 19.82 -15.93
C VAL A 17 -10.19 18.47 -16.59
N VAL A 18 -10.32 18.41 -17.92
CA VAL A 18 -10.10 17.18 -18.69
C VAL A 18 -8.64 16.71 -18.57
N SER A 19 -7.66 17.61 -18.61
CA SER A 19 -6.25 17.22 -18.49
C SER A 19 -5.91 16.63 -17.12
N VAL A 20 -6.49 17.16 -16.04
CA VAL A 20 -6.35 16.59 -14.70
C VAL A 20 -6.97 15.19 -14.62
N LEU A 21 -8.16 15.00 -15.19
CA LEU A 21 -8.84 13.69 -15.19
C LEU A 21 -8.07 12.64 -16.02
N ILE A 22 -7.50 13.04 -17.16
CA ILE A 22 -6.64 12.17 -17.98
C ILE A 22 -5.38 11.82 -17.20
N GLY A 23 -4.73 12.80 -16.57
CA GLY A 23 -3.55 12.57 -15.74
C GLY A 23 -3.82 11.58 -14.61
N TYR A 24 -4.96 11.72 -13.92
CA TYR A 24 -5.39 10.78 -12.88
C TYR A 24 -5.65 9.39 -13.44
N SER A 25 -6.29 9.27 -14.60
CA SER A 25 -6.56 7.99 -15.25
C SER A 25 -5.27 7.26 -15.64
N ILE A 26 -4.30 7.99 -16.21
CA ILE A 26 -2.98 7.45 -16.56
C ILE A 26 -2.24 7.03 -15.29
N HIS A 27 -2.24 7.87 -14.25
CA HIS A 27 -1.64 7.51 -12.96
C HIS A 27 -2.26 6.23 -12.40
N PHE A 28 -3.59 6.16 -12.36
CA PHE A 28 -4.32 4.99 -11.88
C PHE A 28 -3.96 3.70 -12.65
N ILE A 29 -3.88 3.77 -13.98
CA ILE A 29 -3.50 2.60 -14.79
C ILE A 29 -2.02 2.26 -14.59
N ALA A 30 -1.14 3.26 -14.55
CA ALA A 30 0.31 3.06 -14.46
C ALA A 30 0.77 2.56 -13.09
N THR A 31 0.10 2.97 -12.00
CA THR A 31 0.44 2.56 -10.63
C THR A 31 -0.52 1.50 -10.07
N ASN A 32 -1.48 1.02 -10.86
CA ASN A 32 -2.54 0.12 -10.40
C ASN A 32 -3.40 0.72 -9.26
N GLY A 33 -3.58 2.06 -9.29
CA GLY A 33 -4.27 2.82 -8.25
C GLY A 33 -3.36 3.21 -7.08
N PHE A 34 -3.86 4.09 -6.19
CA PHE A 34 -3.29 4.27 -4.85
C PHE A 34 -3.64 3.04 -4.01
N HIS A 35 -3.17 1.88 -4.46
CA HIS A 35 -3.15 0.70 -3.64
C HIS A 35 -2.08 0.92 -2.57
N ASP A 36 -2.56 1.51 -1.47
CA ASP A 36 -2.12 1.18 -0.11
C ASP A 36 -2.52 -0.26 0.24
N ASP A 37 -2.88 -1.10 -0.75
CA ASP A 37 -2.70 -2.54 -0.64
C ASP A 37 -1.20 -2.75 -0.43
N GLU A 38 -0.82 -2.77 0.84
CA GLU A 38 -0.37 -4.01 1.47
C GLU A 38 -1.08 -5.19 0.80
N THR A 39 -0.72 -5.49 -0.45
CA THR A 39 -0.99 -6.77 -1.05
C THR A 39 -0.26 -7.65 -0.07
N GLU A 40 -1.02 -8.37 0.76
CA GLU A 40 -0.47 -9.35 1.69
C GLU A 40 0.47 -10.18 0.84
N LYS A 41 1.75 -9.83 0.88
CA LYS A 41 2.73 -10.49 0.03
C LYS A 41 2.71 -11.88 0.58
N GLU A 42 2.07 -12.80 -0.14
CA GLU A 42 1.85 -14.14 0.34
C GLU A 42 3.22 -14.68 0.71
N MET A 43 3.50 -14.72 2.02
CA MET A 43 4.80 -15.15 2.47
C MET A 43 4.96 -16.59 2.04
N SER A 44 6.08 -16.89 1.37
CA SER A 44 6.44 -18.27 1.04
C SER A 44 6.33 -19.13 2.29
N TYR A 45 5.97 -20.40 2.13
CA TYR A 45 5.81 -21.34 3.24
C TYR A 45 7.04 -21.34 4.16
N ASP A 46 8.24 -21.35 3.57
CA ASP A 46 9.51 -21.28 4.31
C ASP A 46 9.66 -19.99 5.11
N GLN A 47 9.21 -18.87 4.55
CA GLN A 47 9.26 -17.57 5.23
C GLN A 47 8.28 -17.53 6.40
N LYS A 48 7.08 -18.11 6.24
CA LYS A 48 6.10 -18.24 7.33
C LYS A 48 6.66 -19.13 8.46
N GLU A 49 7.28 -20.24 8.11
CA GLU A 49 7.87 -21.16 9.07
C GLU A 49 9.06 -20.53 9.81
N TYR A 50 9.95 -19.84 9.09
CA TYR A 50 11.05 -19.08 9.68
C TYR A 50 10.56 -18.02 10.67
N MET A 51 9.56 -17.23 10.29
CA MET A 51 9.00 -16.18 11.15
C MET A 51 8.36 -16.77 12.43
N ARG A 52 7.72 -17.94 12.31
CA ARG A 52 7.17 -18.66 13.47
C ARG A 52 8.28 -19.12 14.43
N ASP A 53 9.32 -19.75 13.91
CA ASP A 53 10.44 -20.24 14.72
C ASP A 53 11.17 -19.08 15.42
N LEU A 54 11.40 -17.98 14.70
CA LEU A 54 12.00 -16.77 15.24
C LEU A 54 11.16 -16.18 16.39
N ARG A 55 9.83 -16.17 16.24
CA ARG A 55 8.91 -15.67 17.28
C ARG A 55 8.99 -16.52 18.55
N LEU A 56 9.06 -17.85 18.42
CA LEU A 56 9.19 -18.76 19.55
C LEU A 56 10.53 -18.57 20.28
N LYS A 57 11.63 -18.46 19.54
CA LYS A 57 12.96 -18.19 20.11
C LYS A 57 13.02 -16.86 20.85
N ASN A 58 12.46 -15.80 20.27
CA ASN A 58 12.40 -14.50 20.94
C ASN A 58 11.56 -14.56 22.22
N MET A 59 10.42 -15.25 22.20
CA MET A 59 9.63 -15.44 23.41
C MET A 59 10.39 -16.19 24.50
N GLU A 60 11.15 -17.23 24.15
CA GLU A 60 11.98 -17.98 25.09
C GLU A 60 13.08 -17.10 25.72
N LEU A 61 13.76 -16.28 24.90
CA LEU A 61 14.75 -15.31 25.39
C LEU A 61 14.13 -14.28 26.33
N LEU A 62 12.98 -13.72 25.97
CA LEU A 62 12.26 -12.75 26.80
C LEU A 62 11.78 -13.38 28.11
N ALA A 63 11.29 -14.62 28.07
CA ALA A 63 10.88 -15.38 29.24
C ALA A 63 12.08 -15.63 30.19
N GLY A 64 13.25 -15.99 29.63
CA GLY A 64 14.50 -16.12 30.37
C GLY A 64 14.96 -14.81 31.00
N GLN A 65 14.88 -13.69 30.28
CA GLN A 65 15.21 -12.36 30.80
C GLN A 65 14.24 -11.88 31.88
N ALA A 66 12.95 -12.19 31.74
CA ALA A 66 11.91 -11.84 32.71
C ALA A 66 11.91 -12.75 33.95
N GLY A 67 12.71 -13.81 33.98
CA GLY A 67 12.73 -14.80 35.06
C GLY A 67 11.48 -15.67 35.14
N VAL A 68 10.65 -15.69 34.08
CA VAL A 68 9.42 -16.47 34.00
C VAL A 68 9.69 -17.69 33.13
N LYS A 69 9.68 -18.90 33.71
CA LYS A 69 9.77 -20.14 32.92
C LYS A 69 8.40 -20.43 32.29
N PHE A 70 8.29 -20.30 30.96
CA PHE A 70 7.12 -20.81 30.23
C PHE A 70 7.23 -22.34 30.18
N SER A 71 6.33 -23.04 30.88
CA SER A 71 6.21 -24.50 30.76
C SER A 71 5.61 -24.81 29.39
N ARG A 72 6.37 -25.49 28.54
CA ARG A 72 5.82 -26.13 27.35
C ARG A 72 5.08 -27.37 27.84
N ASP A 73 3.78 -27.26 28.06
CA ASP A 73 2.96 -28.44 28.31
C ASP A 73 2.85 -29.21 26.98
N THR A 74 3.52 -30.35 26.98
CA THR A 74 3.63 -31.36 25.92
C THR A 74 2.29 -31.86 25.42
#